data_AF-A0A527X4A8-F1
#
_entry.id   AF-A0A527X4A8-F1
#
_cell.length_a   1.000
_cell.length_b   1.000
_cell.length_c   1.000
_cell.angle_alpha   90.00
_cell.angle_beta   90.00
_cell.angle_gamma   90.00
#
_symmetry.space_group_name_H-M   'P 1'
#
loop_
_entity.id
_entity.type
_entity.pdbx_description
1 polymer ?
#
loop_
_entity_poly.entity_id
_entity_poly.type
_entity_poly.pdbx_seq_one_letter_code
_entity_poly.pdbx_strand_id
1 'polypeptide(L)'
;MTHQQPLRFFQYSSFNKRGGKTHPRVARTRNRILDLWEGMASYSTIAEELDISISTVVECIARAKRLKDPRADRPFRHRKIQIAEKRRREIKRLLDDGYRPREIAKRLGVSKRLVLIRLKEGGNG
;
A
#
# COMPACT_ATOMS: atom_id res chain seq x y z
N MET A 1 24.70 4.35 31.43
CA MET A 1 23.45 4.01 30.71
C MET A 1 23.14 5.13 29.72
N THR A 2 23.57 4.98 28.46
CA THR A 2 23.37 5.99 27.42
C THR A 2 22.05 5.71 26.70
N HIS A 3 21.07 6.59 26.87
CA HIS A 3 19.83 6.57 26.10
C HIS A 3 20.15 6.80 24.61
N GLN A 4 20.18 5.73 23.82
CA GLN A 4 20.15 5.82 22.36
C GLN A 4 18.77 6.35 21.93
N GLN A 5 18.69 7.66 21.70
CA GLN A 5 17.58 8.26 20.96
C GLN A 5 17.50 7.61 19.57
N PRO A 6 16.33 7.11 19.13
CA PRO A 6 16.20 6.55 17.79
C PRO A 6 16.47 7.64 16.75
N LEU A 7 17.47 7.40 15.90
CA LEU A 7 17.87 8.30 14.81
C LEU A 7 16.67 8.63 13.90
N ARG A 8 16.44 9.92 13.64
CA ARG A 8 15.27 10.42 12.89
C ARG A 8 15.34 10.04 11.41
N PHE A 9 14.17 9.86 10.80
CA PHE A 9 14.01 9.38 9.41
C PHE A 9 14.85 10.14 8.37
N PHE A 10 15.01 11.46 8.50
CA PHE A 10 15.77 12.29 7.55
C PHE A 10 17.28 12.07 7.59
N GLN A 11 17.84 11.51 8.67
CA GLN A 11 19.27 11.18 8.73
C GLN A 11 19.65 10.01 7.82
N TYR A 12 18.67 9.26 7.31
CA TYR A 12 18.87 8.22 6.30
C TYR A 12 18.56 8.71 4.87
N SER A 13 18.40 10.03 4.68
CA SER A 13 18.07 10.63 3.39
C SER A 13 19.22 10.50 2.37
N SER A 14 18.84 10.36 1.11
CA SER A 14 19.61 9.85 -0.02
C SER A 14 20.66 10.81 -0.61
N PHE A 15 21.37 11.59 0.21
CA PHE A 15 22.59 12.30 -0.20
C PHE A 15 23.88 11.50 0.07
N ASN A 16 23.76 10.19 0.29
CA ASN A 16 24.92 9.33 0.45
C ASN A 16 25.53 9.02 -0.93
N LYS A 17 26.63 9.71 -1.27
CA LYS A 17 27.46 9.58 -2.49
C LYS A 17 28.11 8.19 -2.68
N ARG A 18 27.58 7.13 -2.07
CA ARG A 18 28.11 5.76 -2.14
C ARG A 18 26.99 4.76 -2.44
N GLY A 19 26.86 4.37 -3.71
CA GLY A 19 26.42 3.01 -4.07
C GLY A 19 24.92 2.72 -4.19
N GLY A 20 24.07 3.70 -4.49
CA GLY A 20 22.82 3.45 -5.25
C GLY A 20 21.68 2.62 -4.63
N LYS A 21 21.77 2.14 -3.38
CA LYS A 21 20.70 1.34 -2.74
C LYS A 21 20.06 2.08 -1.55
N THR A 22 18.73 2.16 -1.54
CA THR A 22 17.95 2.76 -0.44
C THR A 22 18.11 1.92 0.82
N HIS A 23 18.33 2.55 1.98
CA HIS A 23 18.46 1.82 3.25
C HIS A 23 17.22 0.94 3.53
N PRO A 24 17.37 -0.32 3.99
CA PRO A 24 16.23 -1.23 4.18
C PRO A 24 15.13 -0.67 5.08
N ARG A 25 15.47 0.11 6.12
CA ARG A 25 14.46 0.77 6.96
C ARG A 25 13.63 1.78 6.15
N VAL A 26 14.26 2.60 5.31
CA VAL A 26 13.57 3.59 4.48
C VAL A 26 12.68 2.89 3.45
N ALA A 27 13.14 1.79 2.86
CA ALA A 27 12.32 0.99 1.94
C ALA A 27 11.08 0.40 2.66
N ARG A 28 11.26 -0.18 3.85
CA ARG A 28 10.15 -0.70 4.66
C ARG A 28 9.15 0.38 5.05
N THR A 29 9.62 1.54 5.53
CA THR A 29 8.77 2.67 5.88
C THR A 29 7.99 3.16 4.66
N ARG A 30 8.64 3.30 3.50
CA ARG A 30 7.96 3.71 2.26
C ARG A 30 6.86 2.73 1.86
N ASN A 31 7.12 1.42 1.92
CA ASN A 31 6.10 0.42 1.64
C ASN A 31 4.93 0.54 2.61
N ARG A 32 5.20 0.76 3.90
CA ARG A 32 4.15 0.91 4.91
C ARG A 32 3.33 2.21 4.74
N ILE A 33 3.96 3.31 4.31
CA ILE A 33 3.25 4.53 3.89
C ILE A 33 2.26 4.20 2.77
N LEU A 34 2.70 3.45 1.75
CA LEU A 34 1.85 3.08 0.63
C LEU A 34 0.74 2.11 1.02
N ASP A 35 0.99 1.18 1.95
CA ASP A 35 -0.03 0.25 2.44
C ASP A 35 -1.12 0.98 3.25
N LEU A 36 -0.73 1.91 4.12
CA LEU A 36 -1.66 2.76 4.87
C LEU A 36 -2.40 3.72 3.93
N TRP A 37 -1.70 4.26 2.93
CA TRP A 37 -2.31 5.09 1.91
C TRP A 37 -3.32 4.28 1.08
N GLU A 38 -3.00 3.08 0.64
CA GLU A 38 -3.94 2.23 -0.06
C GLU A 38 -5.17 1.87 0.82
N GLY A 39 -4.97 1.76 2.14
CA GLY A 39 -6.02 1.56 3.15
C GLY A 39 -6.92 2.77 3.43
N MET A 40 -6.73 3.88 2.72
CA MET A 40 -7.45 5.16 2.86
C MET A 40 -7.14 5.95 4.13
N ALA A 41 -5.97 5.77 4.76
CA ALA A 41 -5.53 6.63 5.86
C ALA A 41 -5.27 8.07 5.39
N SER A 42 -5.48 9.08 6.25
CA SER A 42 -5.11 10.46 5.93
C SER A 42 -3.59 10.64 6.01
N TYR A 43 -3.07 11.74 5.45
CA TYR A 43 -1.65 12.07 5.59
C TYR A 43 -1.22 12.23 7.05
N SER A 44 -2.09 12.82 7.89
CA SER A 44 -1.82 13.00 9.33
C SER A 44 -1.77 11.67 10.06
N THR A 45 -2.74 10.78 9.84
CA THR A 45 -2.76 9.45 10.47
C THR A 45 -1.53 8.64 10.08
N ILE A 46 -1.09 8.69 8.82
CA ILE A 46 0.13 7.98 8.38
C ILE A 46 1.38 8.56 9.07
N ALA A 47 1.46 9.88 9.19
CA ALA A 47 2.57 10.56 9.84
C ALA A 47 2.67 10.19 11.32
N GLU A 48 1.55 10.20 12.04
CA GLU A 48 1.44 9.80 13.45
C GLU A 48 1.79 8.32 13.65
N GLU A 49 1.19 7.42 12.88
CA GLU A 49 1.38 5.97 12.99
C GLU A 49 2.84 5.55 12.76
N LEU A 50 3.57 6.27 11.90
CA LEU A 50 4.93 5.94 11.52
C LEU A 50 6.00 6.84 12.16
N ASP A 51 5.59 7.80 12.98
CA ASP A 51 6.46 8.82 13.60
C ASP A 51 7.38 9.52 12.58
N ILE A 52 6.78 10.05 11.51
CA ILE A 52 7.47 10.77 10.43
C ILE A 52 6.76 12.08 10.08
N SER A 53 7.46 12.98 9.41
CA SER A 53 6.85 14.25 9.00
C SER A 53 5.76 14.05 7.93
N ILE A 54 4.69 14.85 7.99
CA ILE A 54 3.64 14.87 6.96
C ILE A 54 4.25 15.16 5.57
N SER A 55 5.25 16.04 5.49
CA SER A 55 5.97 16.34 4.24
C SER A 55 6.60 15.09 3.61
N THR A 56 7.20 14.23 4.42
CA THR A 56 7.78 12.95 3.97
C THR A 56 6.71 12.04 3.36
N VAL A 57 5.54 11.96 4.00
CA VAL A 57 4.42 11.14 3.53
C VAL A 57 3.95 11.64 2.15
N VAL A 58 3.76 12.96 2.00
CA VAL A 58 3.35 13.60 0.74
C VAL A 58 4.37 13.32 -0.37
N GLU A 59 5.67 13.50 -0.10
CA GLU A 59 6.74 13.22 -1.06
C GLU A 59 6.79 11.75 -1.49
N CYS A 60 6.62 10.83 -0.54
CA CYS A 60 6.59 9.40 -0.81
C CYS A 60 5.44 9.03 -1.75
N ILE A 61 4.24 9.57 -1.49
CA ILE A 61 3.06 9.31 -2.33
C ILE A 61 3.21 9.97 -3.70
N ALA A 62 3.69 11.22 -3.76
CA ALA A 62 3.95 11.90 -5.02
C ALA A 62 4.99 11.16 -5.88
N ARG A 63 6.04 10.61 -5.25
CA ARG A 63 7.00 9.72 -5.92
C ARG A 63 6.34 8.45 -6.44
N ALA A 64 5.52 7.78 -5.62
CA ALA A 64 4.84 6.56 -6.03
C ALA A 64 3.85 6.78 -7.19
N LYS A 65 3.14 7.93 -7.20
CA LYS A 65 2.31 8.35 -8.34
C LYS A 65 3.13 8.52 -9.62
N ARG A 66 4.29 9.17 -9.56
CA ARG A 66 5.21 9.29 -10.72
C ARG A 66 5.70 7.93 -11.23
N LEU A 67 5.93 6.98 -10.32
CA LEU A 67 6.31 5.61 -10.64
C LEU A 67 5.12 4.73 -11.07
N LYS A 68 3.90 5.28 -11.12
CA LYS A 68 2.65 4.58 -11.43
C LYS A 68 2.42 3.36 -10.53
N ASP A 69 2.80 3.48 -9.25
CA ASP A 69 2.51 2.44 -8.27
C ASP A 69 0.98 2.33 -8.06
N PRO A 70 0.38 1.14 -8.23
CA PRO A 70 -1.07 0.96 -8.11
C PRO A 70 -1.61 1.25 -6.70
N ARG A 71 -0.76 1.26 -5.66
CA ARG A 71 -1.14 1.59 -4.27
C ARG A 71 -1.28 3.09 -4.05
N ALA A 72 -0.63 3.91 -4.87
CA ALA A 72 -0.67 5.36 -4.75
C ALA A 72 -1.95 5.97 -5.31
N ASP A 73 -2.67 5.20 -6.14
CA ASP A 73 -3.90 5.63 -6.80
C ASP A 73 -5.14 5.41 -5.93
N ARG A 74 -5.98 6.44 -5.84
CA ARG A 74 -7.24 6.47 -5.09
C ARG A 74 -8.33 7.09 -5.96
N PRO A 75 -8.87 6.33 -6.93
CA PRO A 75 -9.92 6.83 -7.81
C PRO A 75 -11.20 7.18 -7.06
N PHE A 76 -11.47 6.52 -5.93
CA PHE A 76 -12.70 6.73 -5.17
C PHE A 76 -12.46 7.47 -3.86
N ARG A 77 -13.26 8.52 -3.62
CA ARG A 77 -13.29 9.23 -2.33
C ARG A 77 -13.81 8.34 -1.19
N HIS A 78 -14.76 7.45 -1.49
CA HIS A 78 -15.37 6.59 -0.48
C HIS A 78 -14.54 5.33 -0.20
N ARG A 79 -14.09 5.18 1.05
CA ARG A 79 -13.27 4.05 1.52
C ARG A 79 -13.86 2.67 1.17
N LYS A 80 -15.18 2.49 1.31
CA LYS A 80 -15.84 1.20 1.01
C LYS A 80 -15.70 0.82 -0.46
N ILE A 81 -15.83 1.79 -1.37
CA ILE A 81 -15.72 1.57 -2.82
C ILE A 81 -14.27 1.27 -3.19
N GLN A 82 -13.32 2.03 -2.64
CA GLN A 82 -11.89 1.78 -2.86
C GLN A 82 -11.46 0.37 -2.39
N ILE A 83 -11.91 -0.05 -1.20
CA ILE A 83 -11.62 -1.41 -0.69
C ILE A 83 -12.25 -2.48 -1.58
N ALA A 84 -13.48 -2.26 -2.05
CA ALA A 84 -14.14 -3.19 -2.96
C ALA A 84 -13.36 -3.31 -4.29
N GLU A 85 -12.90 -2.20 -4.84
CA GLU A 85 -12.13 -2.17 -6.08
C GLU A 85 -10.75 -2.84 -5.93
N LYS A 86 -10.03 -2.55 -4.85
CA LYS A 86 -8.78 -3.24 -4.51
C LYS A 86 -9.00 -4.75 -4.47
N ARG A 87 -10.04 -5.21 -3.78
CA ARG A 87 -10.39 -6.63 -3.68
C ARG A 87 -10.70 -7.24 -5.06
N ARG A 88 -11.42 -6.53 -5.93
CA ARG A 88 -11.66 -7.00 -7.31
C ARG A 88 -10.35 -7.20 -8.07
N ARG A 89 -9.45 -6.21 -8.00
CA ARG A 89 -8.14 -6.26 -8.65
C ARG A 89 -7.29 -7.43 -8.15
N GLU A 90 -7.32 -7.67 -6.85
CA GLU A 90 -6.60 -8.79 -6.21
C GLU A 90 -7.19 -10.16 -6.57
N ILE A 91 -8.52 -10.29 -6.58
CA ILE A 91 -9.22 -11.50 -7.03
C ILE A 91 -8.89 -11.79 -8.50
N LYS A 92 -8.92 -10.77 -9.37
CA LYS A 92 -8.59 -10.91 -10.80
C LYS A 92 -7.15 -11.38 -10.98
N ARG A 93 -6.19 -10.76 -10.27
CA ARG A 93 -4.79 -11.17 -10.30
C ARG A 93 -4.61 -12.64 -9.90
N LEU A 94 -5.24 -13.06 -8.81
CA LEU A 94 -5.14 -14.47 -8.37
C LEU A 94 -5.82 -15.43 -9.34
N LEU A 95 -6.87 -14.99 -10.05
CA LEU A 95 -7.48 -15.79 -11.10
C LEU A 95 -6.55 -15.93 -12.31
N ASP A 96 -5.90 -14.84 -12.71
CA ASP A 96 -4.91 -14.81 -13.80
C ASP A 96 -3.69 -15.69 -13.45
N ASP A 97 -3.30 -15.75 -12.17
CA ASP A 97 -2.27 -16.65 -11.64
C ASP A 97 -2.74 -18.13 -11.57
N GLY A 98 -3.99 -18.43 -11.97
CA GLY A 98 -4.53 -19.80 -12.08
C GLY A 98 -5.18 -20.36 -10.81
N TYR A 99 -5.35 -19.56 -9.75
CA TYR A 99 -5.97 -20.04 -8.51
C TYR A 99 -7.48 -20.25 -8.67
N ARG A 100 -8.01 -21.32 -8.07
CA ARG A 100 -9.46 -21.58 -8.07
C ARG A 100 -10.17 -20.63 -7.11
N PRO A 101 -11.43 -20.25 -7.35
CA PRO A 101 -12.18 -19.34 -6.47
C PRO A 101 -12.23 -19.75 -4.98
N ARG A 102 -12.16 -21.06 -4.68
CA ARG A 102 -12.10 -21.58 -3.31
C ARG A 102 -10.75 -21.28 -2.63
N GLU A 103 -9.66 -21.33 -3.39
CA GLU A 103 -8.31 -21.05 -2.90
C GLU A 103 -8.10 -19.54 -2.71
N ILE A 104 -8.62 -18.75 -3.64
CA ILE A 104 -8.69 -17.29 -3.55
C ILE A 104 -9.42 -16.87 -2.27
N ALA A 105 -10.59 -17.47 -2.01
CA ALA A 105 -11.37 -17.21 -0.80
C ALA A 105 -10.58 -17.50 0.48
N LYS A 106 -9.89 -18.65 0.55
CA LYS A 106 -9.01 -18.99 1.68
C LYS A 106 -7.85 -18.01 1.83
N ARG A 107 -7.20 -17.64 0.73
CA ARG A 107 -6.02 -16.77 0.73
C ARG A 107 -6.35 -15.33 1.15
N LEU A 108 -7.51 -14.84 0.75
CA LEU A 108 -8.00 -13.51 1.09
C LEU A 108 -8.81 -13.45 2.40
N GLY A 109 -9.07 -14.60 3.04
CA GLY A 109 -9.88 -14.68 4.26
C GLY A 109 -11.35 -14.25 4.05
N VAL A 110 -11.91 -14.49 2.86
CA VAL A 110 -13.28 -14.09 2.50
C VAL A 110 -14.15 -15.28 2.13
N SER A 111 -15.46 -15.08 2.06
CA SER A 111 -16.38 -16.13 1.62
C SER A 111 -16.25 -16.41 0.12
N LYS A 112 -16.40 -17.69 -0.27
CA LYS A 112 -16.45 -18.10 -1.69
C LYS A 112 -17.54 -17.34 -2.45
N ARG A 113 -18.68 -17.07 -1.79
CA ARG A 113 -19.80 -16.32 -2.39
C ARG A 113 -19.39 -14.89 -2.74
N LEU A 114 -18.62 -14.21 -1.89
CA LEU A 114 -18.12 -12.87 -2.18
C LEU A 114 -17.18 -12.86 -3.39
N VAL A 115 -16.29 -13.85 -3.50
CA VAL A 115 -15.40 -14.00 -4.65
C VAL A 115 -16.20 -14.16 -5.94
N LEU A 116 -17.21 -15.04 -5.95
CA LEU A 116 -18.06 -15.26 -7.12
C LEU A 116 -18.86 -14.01 -7.52
N ILE A 117 -19.42 -13.27 -6.55
CA ILE A 117 -20.13 -12.01 -6.83
C ILE A 117 -19.17 -11.01 -7.51
N ARG A 118 -17.94 -10.88 -7.01
CA ARG A 118 -16.94 -9.95 -7.57
C ARG A 118 -16.43 -10.35 -8.94
N LEU A 119 -16.35 -11.65 -9.21
CA LEU A 119 -16.05 -12.16 -10.56
C LEU A 119 -17.19 -11.83 -11.54
N LYS A 120 -18.44 -12.03 -11.12
CA LYS A 120 -19.62 -11.73 -11.95
C LYS A 120 -19.76 -10.23 -12.25
N GLU A 121 -19.54 -9.37 -11.25
CA GLU A 121 -19.54 -7.90 -11.43
C GLU A 121 -18.48 -7.42 -12.43
N GLY A 122 -17.33 -8.10 -12.51
CA GLY A 122 -16.24 -7.73 -13.42
C GLY A 122 -16.41 -8.22 -14.87
N GLY A 123 -17.35 -9.14 -15.12
CA GLY A 123 -17.64 -9.67 -16.47
C GLY A 123 -18.85 -9.03 -17.15
N ASN A 124 -19.51 -8.07 -16.49
CA ASN A 124 -20.77 -7.47 -16.97
C ASN A 124 -20.58 -6.01 -17.42
N GLY A 125 -19.40 -5.68 -17.95
CA GLY A 125 -19.02 -4.37 -18.48
C GLY A 125 -18.47 -4.49 -19.89
#